data_AF-A0A167DI91-F1
#
_entry.id   AF-A0A167DI91-F1
#
_cell.length_a   1.000
_cell.length_b   1.000
_cell.length_c   1.000
_cell.angle_alpha   90.00
_cell.angle_beta   90.00
_cell.angle_gamma   90.00
#
_symmetry.space_group_name_H-M   'P 1'
#
loop_
_entity.id
_entity.type
_entity.pdbx_description
1 polymer ?
#
loop_
_entity_poly.entity_id
_entity_poly.type
_entity_poly.pdbx_seq_one_letter_code
_entity_poly.pdbx_strand_id
1 'polypeptide(L)'
;ATKTTLTVLSTAAIRPLRVLRADALIRPSDSGPRVFILNKLIASPATTHCFPRTPLDLGFELHDTVSRMARLGPLFLLSLSVALAAYMFSPTLRSLFTTVTTIPTNRTSRHTDPSMMKKPRMPVYFFSHGGPDVMYNKAHPVYPTLQHIGAEITSLQPTAVLVFSAHWQSRTPSSILVNSALSSPLIYDFSGFPLHYYSALYPNVGSPSLANRVCALLTSHNITCDQTERGLDHGVWAGFHVAFHPETNPLSVPLVQVSLFRSEDPDAHYHLGHAVSALRDEGVVIIGAGMSVHNLYHMDSGPESLPYAVSFDDALKEAVESKVDERQENMAQLCRRPDAKQAHPWMDHLMPVHVAVGAAGDDIGKQLWTMKEGSFAWAQYRFGSVPKS
;
A
#
# COMPACT_ATOMS: atom_id res chain seq x y z
N ALA A 1 9.42 58.30 -52.77
CA ALA A 1 8.02 58.02 -52.39
C ALA A 1 7.76 56.55 -52.73
N THR A 2 7.38 55.64 -51.83
CA THR A 2 6.73 55.77 -50.53
C THR A 2 7.13 54.53 -49.71
N LYS A 3 7.57 54.73 -48.46
CA LYS A 3 7.82 53.66 -47.48
C LYS A 3 6.48 53.07 -47.04
N THR A 4 6.41 51.76 -46.80
CA THR A 4 5.40 51.21 -45.90
C THR A 4 6.02 50.11 -45.05
N THR A 5 5.73 50.24 -43.76
CA THR A 5 6.49 49.78 -42.61
C THR A 5 5.93 48.45 -42.12
N LEU A 6 6.84 47.56 -41.73
CA LEU A 6 6.57 46.33 -40.98
C LEU A 6 5.93 46.69 -39.63
N THR A 7 4.81 46.07 -39.25
CA THR A 7 4.31 46.14 -37.87
C THR A 7 4.07 44.73 -37.35
N VAL A 8 4.91 44.36 -36.38
CA VAL A 8 4.81 43.18 -35.52
C VAL A 8 3.66 43.42 -34.55
N LEU A 9 2.70 42.48 -34.44
CA LEU A 9 1.71 42.47 -33.37
C LEU A 9 1.98 41.32 -32.41
N SER A 10 2.11 41.74 -31.16
CA SER A 10 2.51 41.01 -29.96
C SER A 10 1.45 40.01 -29.50
N THR A 11 1.95 38.94 -28.91
CA THR A 11 1.26 37.88 -28.17
C THR A 11 0.35 38.42 -27.06
N ALA A 12 -0.93 38.05 -27.09
CA ALA A 12 -1.84 38.22 -25.96
C ALA A 12 -1.68 37.03 -24.99
N ALA A 13 -1.03 37.29 -23.85
CA ALA A 13 -0.92 36.37 -22.73
C ALA A 13 -2.27 36.24 -22.00
N ILE A 14 -2.77 35.01 -21.87
CA ILE A 14 -3.88 34.66 -21.00
C ILE A 14 -3.33 34.59 -19.56
N ARG A 15 -3.74 35.52 -18.71
CA ARG A 15 -3.37 35.55 -17.28
C ARG A 15 -4.21 34.51 -16.50
N PRO A 16 -3.63 33.73 -15.57
CA PRO A 16 -4.41 32.94 -14.63
C PRO A 16 -5.08 33.82 -13.55
N LEU A 17 -6.27 33.40 -13.12
CA LEU A 17 -7.09 34.04 -12.10
C LEU A 17 -6.35 34.10 -10.76
N ARG A 18 -6.21 35.32 -10.21
CA ARG A 18 -5.77 35.56 -8.82
C ARG A 18 -6.88 35.11 -7.86
N VAL A 19 -6.59 34.16 -6.98
CA VAL A 19 -7.38 33.93 -5.77
C VAL A 19 -7.05 35.05 -4.78
N LEU A 20 -7.98 36.00 -4.63
CA LEU A 20 -7.89 37.06 -3.62
C LEU A 20 -8.21 36.46 -2.24
N ARG A 21 -7.25 36.54 -1.30
CA ARG A 21 -7.52 36.36 0.13
C ARG A 21 -8.48 37.44 0.60
N ALA A 22 -9.58 37.04 1.24
CA ALA A 22 -10.43 37.94 2.01
C ALA A 22 -9.93 37.96 3.46
N ASP A 23 -9.21 39.03 3.82
CA ASP A 23 -9.00 39.41 5.22
C ASP A 23 -10.27 40.11 5.72
N ALA A 24 -10.98 39.48 6.68
CA ALA A 24 -12.09 40.11 7.38
C ALA A 24 -11.71 40.40 8.83
N LEU A 25 -11.31 41.66 9.06
CA LEU A 25 -11.28 42.33 10.36
C LEU A 25 -12.71 42.73 10.74
N ILE A 26 -13.27 42.17 11.82
CA ILE A 26 -14.40 42.80 12.55
C ILE A 26 -14.20 42.60 14.07
N ARG A 27 -14.19 43.71 14.80
CA ARG A 27 -14.32 43.84 16.27
C ARG A 27 -15.73 44.40 16.61
N PRO A 28 -16.18 44.35 17.88
CA PRO A 28 -17.53 43.88 18.25
C PRO A 28 -18.55 44.99 18.58
N SER A 29 -19.85 44.65 18.57
CA SER A 29 -20.88 45.36 19.36
C SER A 29 -22.08 44.45 19.69
N ASP A 30 -22.60 44.62 20.91
CA ASP A 30 -23.64 43.88 21.64
C ASP A 30 -25.04 43.77 21.00
N SER A 31 -25.76 42.65 21.26
CA SER A 31 -27.09 42.63 21.93
C SER A 31 -27.83 41.25 21.87
N GLY A 32 -27.76 40.47 22.96
CA GLY A 32 -28.78 39.52 23.51
C GLY A 32 -29.31 38.30 22.71
N PRO A 33 -30.08 37.38 23.34
CA PRO A 33 -29.85 36.66 24.59
C PRO A 33 -29.43 35.18 24.34
N ARG A 34 -28.57 34.64 25.21
CA ARG A 34 -28.06 33.26 25.15
C ARG A 34 -28.98 32.27 25.87
N VAL A 35 -29.42 31.24 25.14
CA VAL A 35 -29.99 30.02 25.72
C VAL A 35 -28.84 29.08 26.08
N PHE A 36 -28.68 28.81 27.37
CA PHE A 36 -27.74 27.83 27.91
C PHE A 36 -28.36 26.42 27.83
N ILE A 37 -27.68 25.49 27.15
CA ILE A 37 -27.82 24.06 27.44
C ILE A 37 -26.45 23.55 27.88
N LEU A 38 -26.42 23.15 29.14
CA LEU A 38 -25.33 22.53 29.87
C LEU A 38 -24.99 21.16 29.26
N ASN A 39 -23.71 20.85 29.06
CA ASN A 39 -23.27 19.49 29.31
C ASN A 39 -21.90 19.47 30.00
N LYS A 40 -21.87 18.70 31.09
CA LYS A 40 -20.88 18.68 32.16
C LYS A 40 -19.50 18.21 31.69
N LEU A 41 -18.48 19.00 32.04
CA LEU A 41 -17.14 18.51 32.37
C LEU A 41 -17.20 17.76 33.71
N ILE A 42 -16.58 16.59 33.76
CA ILE A 42 -16.07 16.00 35.02
C ILE A 42 -14.59 15.76 34.80
N ALA A 43 -13.79 16.35 35.69
CA ALA A 43 -12.34 16.24 35.76
C ALA A 43 -11.93 15.54 37.06
N SER A 44 -10.71 14.96 37.00
CA SER A 44 -9.76 14.66 38.08
C SER A 44 -9.90 13.34 38.86
N PRO A 45 -8.81 12.85 39.52
CA PRO A 45 -7.42 13.36 39.55
C PRO A 45 -6.31 12.30 39.34
N ALA A 46 -5.11 12.82 39.11
CA ALA A 46 -3.84 12.11 39.25
C ALA A 46 -3.46 11.91 40.73
N THR A 47 -2.81 10.79 41.04
CA THR A 47 -2.01 10.60 42.26
C THR A 47 -0.72 9.85 41.93
N THR A 48 0.39 10.48 42.29
CA THR A 48 1.74 9.91 42.47
C THR A 48 1.79 9.01 43.71
N HIS A 49 2.52 7.89 43.67
CA HIS A 49 3.47 7.49 44.74
C HIS A 49 4.33 6.24 44.42
N CYS A 50 5.61 6.41 44.73
CA CYS A 50 6.68 5.51 45.17
C CYS A 50 6.60 3.97 45.04
N PHE A 51 7.72 3.41 44.57
CA PHE A 51 8.19 2.02 44.75
C PHE A 51 8.30 1.59 46.23
N PRO A 52 8.20 0.27 46.48
CA PRO A 52 9.40 -0.46 46.90
C PRO A 52 9.59 -1.83 46.22
N ARG A 53 10.84 -2.33 46.30
CA ARG A 53 11.31 -3.66 45.89
C ARG A 53 10.91 -4.74 46.91
N THR A 54 10.55 -5.94 46.45
CA THR A 54 11.07 -7.26 46.88
C THR A 54 10.53 -8.39 45.97
N PRO A 55 11.23 -9.54 45.88
CA PRO A 55 11.04 -10.56 44.83
C PRO A 55 10.04 -11.65 45.25
N LEU A 56 9.36 -12.27 44.29
CA LEU A 56 8.51 -13.45 44.54
C LEU A 56 8.72 -14.54 43.49
N ASP A 57 8.72 -15.75 44.03
CA ASP A 57 9.17 -17.04 43.53
C ASP A 57 8.57 -17.55 42.22
N LEU A 58 9.42 -18.29 41.50
CA LEU A 58 9.03 -19.25 40.47
C LEU A 58 8.37 -20.48 41.10
N GLY A 59 7.29 -20.92 40.46
CA GLY A 59 6.90 -22.33 40.42
C GLY A 59 5.53 -22.59 41.03
N PHE A 60 4.55 -22.92 40.19
CA PHE A 60 3.50 -23.93 40.39
C PHE A 60 2.44 -23.78 39.29
N GLU A 61 2.48 -24.62 38.25
CA GLU A 61 1.28 -25.02 37.49
C GLU A 61 1.63 -26.13 36.47
N LEU A 62 1.69 -27.37 36.94
CA LEU A 62 1.71 -28.55 36.07
C LEU A 62 0.93 -29.74 36.64
N HIS A 63 0.15 -29.54 37.70
CA HIS A 63 -0.51 -30.61 38.45
C HIS A 63 -2.04 -30.59 38.38
N ASP A 64 -2.65 -29.79 37.49
CA ASP A 64 -4.11 -29.59 37.45
C ASP A 64 -4.82 -30.26 36.25
N THR A 65 -4.06 -30.84 35.31
CA THR A 65 -4.64 -31.49 34.12
C THR A 65 -5.01 -32.97 34.36
N VAL A 66 -4.33 -33.65 35.29
CA VAL A 66 -4.51 -35.10 35.52
C VAL A 66 -5.73 -35.41 36.39
N SER A 67 -6.16 -34.48 37.25
CA SER A 67 -7.31 -34.69 38.15
C SER A 67 -8.69 -34.52 37.49
N ARG A 68 -8.76 -34.02 36.24
CA ARG A 68 -10.04 -33.80 35.51
C ARG A 68 -10.53 -35.00 34.70
N MET A 69 -9.70 -36.03 34.45
CA MET A 69 -10.15 -37.22 33.70
C MET A 69 -10.83 -38.30 34.58
N ALA A 70 -10.74 -38.20 35.91
CA ALA A 70 -11.24 -39.23 36.84
C ALA A 70 -12.69 -39.01 37.33
N ARG A 71 -13.52 -38.25 36.61
CA ARG A 71 -14.96 -38.07 36.93
C ARG A 71 -15.88 -38.28 35.72
N LEU A 72 -15.60 -39.29 34.89
CA LEU A 72 -16.58 -39.76 33.91
C LEU A 72 -17.49 -40.78 34.60
N GLY A 73 -18.69 -40.33 34.95
CA GLY A 73 -19.67 -41.14 35.67
C GLY A 73 -20.12 -42.40 34.89
N PRO A 74 -20.79 -43.35 35.56
CA PRO A 74 -21.16 -44.66 34.99
C PRO A 74 -21.99 -44.58 33.70
N LEU A 75 -22.70 -43.47 33.46
CA LEU A 75 -23.44 -43.20 32.22
C LEU A 75 -22.53 -43.02 30.99
N PHE A 76 -21.31 -42.51 31.17
CA PHE A 76 -20.35 -42.34 30.06
C PHE A 76 -19.69 -43.67 29.67
N LEU A 77 -19.43 -44.54 30.65
CA LEU A 77 -18.94 -45.89 30.39
C LEU A 77 -20.04 -46.76 29.74
N LEU A 78 -21.30 -46.52 30.08
CA LEU A 78 -22.44 -47.17 29.44
C LEU A 78 -22.64 -46.68 27.99
N SER A 79 -22.50 -45.38 27.71
CA SER A 79 -22.62 -44.86 26.34
C SER A 79 -21.48 -45.35 25.45
N LEU A 80 -20.25 -45.42 25.99
CA LEU A 80 -19.09 -45.93 25.26
C LEU A 80 -19.21 -47.44 24.96
N SER A 81 -19.70 -48.23 25.91
CA SER A 81 -19.90 -49.68 25.70
C SER A 81 -21.02 -49.97 24.70
N VAL A 82 -22.12 -49.21 24.71
CA VAL A 82 -23.18 -49.32 23.70
C VAL A 82 -22.68 -48.93 22.31
N ALA A 83 -21.87 -47.86 22.20
CA ALA A 83 -21.26 -47.46 20.93
C ALA A 83 -20.27 -48.51 20.39
N LEU A 84 -19.48 -49.13 21.27
CA LEU A 84 -18.54 -50.20 20.90
C LEU A 84 -19.26 -51.46 20.44
N ALA A 85 -20.36 -51.83 21.12
CA ALA A 85 -21.21 -52.95 20.70
C ALA A 85 -21.89 -52.68 19.35
N ALA A 86 -22.39 -51.47 19.13
CA ALA A 86 -22.98 -51.08 17.84
C ALA A 86 -21.95 -51.14 16.69
N TYR A 87 -20.69 -50.77 16.93
CA TYR A 87 -19.60 -50.93 15.96
C TYR A 87 -19.24 -52.40 15.71
N MET A 88 -19.18 -53.22 16.76
CA MET A 88 -18.77 -54.61 16.64
C MET A 88 -19.80 -55.50 15.94
N PHE A 89 -21.10 -55.22 16.09
CA PHE A 89 -22.19 -56.08 15.62
C PHE A 89 -22.99 -55.51 14.43
N SER A 90 -22.70 -54.30 13.95
CA SER A 90 -23.34 -53.76 12.74
C SER A 90 -22.43 -53.92 11.50
N PRO A 91 -22.79 -54.76 10.51
CA PRO A 91 -22.05 -54.88 9.26
C PRO A 91 -22.05 -53.57 8.46
N THR A 92 -23.07 -52.71 8.65
CA THR A 92 -23.23 -51.43 7.95
C THR A 92 -22.26 -50.35 8.46
N LEU A 93 -22.00 -50.30 9.79
CA LEU A 93 -21.07 -49.31 10.38
C LEU A 93 -19.60 -49.63 10.11
N ARG A 94 -19.24 -50.92 9.97
CA ARG A 94 -17.88 -51.31 9.54
C ARG A 94 -17.57 -50.84 8.12
N SER A 95 -18.54 -50.91 7.20
CA SER A 95 -18.39 -50.48 5.81
C SER A 95 -18.10 -48.98 5.66
N LEU A 96 -18.61 -48.14 6.57
CA LEU A 96 -18.38 -46.69 6.54
C LEU A 96 -16.94 -46.31 6.91
N PHE A 97 -16.27 -47.09 7.78
CA PHE A 97 -14.91 -46.82 8.22
C PHE A 97 -13.82 -47.59 7.45
N THR A 98 -14.13 -48.70 6.78
CA THR A 98 -13.17 -49.40 5.91
C THR A 98 -12.92 -48.68 4.58
N THR A 99 -13.69 -47.64 4.25
CA THR A 99 -13.56 -46.89 2.99
C THR A 99 -12.40 -45.86 3.03
N VAL A 100 -11.74 -45.64 4.18
CA VAL A 100 -10.66 -44.63 4.32
C VAL A 100 -9.24 -45.22 4.21
N THR A 101 -9.07 -46.54 4.02
CA THR A 101 -7.73 -47.17 4.07
C THR A 101 -7.39 -48.04 2.86
N THR A 102 -7.67 -47.56 1.64
CA THR A 102 -7.08 -48.12 0.42
C THR A 102 -6.29 -47.06 -0.34
N ILE A 103 -4.99 -46.99 -0.06
CA ILE A 103 -4.01 -46.39 -0.97
C ILE A 103 -3.76 -47.43 -2.07
N PRO A 104 -4.07 -47.15 -3.36
CA PRO A 104 -3.64 -48.02 -4.42
C PRO A 104 -2.16 -47.76 -4.68
N THR A 105 -1.32 -48.76 -4.40
CA THR A 105 0.06 -48.83 -4.89
C THR A 105 0.03 -49.08 -6.40
N ASN A 106 -0.25 -48.04 -7.18
CA ASN A 106 -0.05 -48.08 -8.61
C ASN A 106 1.35 -47.55 -8.94
N ARG A 107 2.25 -48.50 -9.21
CA ARG A 107 3.58 -48.27 -9.77
C ARG A 107 3.41 -47.92 -11.24
N THR A 108 3.07 -46.66 -11.51
CA THR A 108 3.12 -46.06 -12.84
C THR A 108 4.21 -45.00 -12.87
N SER A 109 5.08 -45.14 -13.87
CA SER A 109 6.08 -44.19 -14.36
C SER A 109 5.94 -42.77 -13.82
N ARG A 110 7.03 -42.23 -13.23
CA ARG A 110 7.21 -40.79 -13.06
C ARG A 110 7.32 -40.15 -14.46
N HIS A 111 6.18 -39.94 -15.10
CA HIS A 111 6.01 -38.78 -15.94
C HIS A 111 5.81 -37.61 -14.99
N THR A 112 6.89 -36.87 -14.74
CA THR A 112 6.78 -35.49 -14.29
C THR A 112 5.92 -34.76 -15.30
N ASP A 113 4.69 -34.46 -14.92
CA ASP A 113 3.82 -33.55 -15.67
C ASP A 113 4.56 -32.21 -15.84
N PRO A 114 4.89 -31.78 -17.07
CA PRO A 114 5.56 -30.52 -17.33
C PRO A 114 4.69 -29.28 -17.02
N SER A 115 3.42 -29.47 -16.59
CA SER A 115 2.43 -28.41 -16.50
C SER A 115 2.04 -27.93 -15.10
N MET A 116 2.76 -28.30 -14.04
CA MET A 116 2.89 -27.38 -12.88
C MET A 116 3.80 -26.22 -13.31
N MET A 117 3.34 -25.44 -14.29
CA MET A 117 3.89 -24.15 -14.65
C MET A 117 3.81 -23.31 -13.37
N LYS A 118 4.93 -23.22 -12.66
CA LYS A 118 5.11 -22.25 -11.59
C LYS A 118 4.67 -20.91 -12.18
N LYS A 119 3.59 -20.33 -11.66
CA LYS A 119 3.08 -19.04 -12.18
C LYS A 119 4.27 -18.08 -12.28
N PRO A 120 4.38 -17.33 -13.39
CA PRO A 120 5.46 -16.37 -13.52
C PRO A 120 5.42 -15.42 -12.32
N ARG A 121 6.58 -15.19 -11.71
CA ARG A 121 6.74 -14.29 -10.57
C ARG A 121 6.24 -12.91 -10.98
N MET A 122 5.31 -12.34 -10.20
CA MET A 122 4.69 -11.06 -10.55
C MET A 122 5.70 -9.92 -10.55
N PRO A 123 5.59 -8.93 -11.44
CA PRO A 123 6.40 -7.73 -11.40
C PRO A 123 6.07 -6.83 -10.20
N VAL A 124 6.98 -5.91 -9.92
CA VAL A 124 6.77 -4.80 -8.96
C VAL A 124 6.73 -3.50 -9.74
N TYR A 125 5.89 -2.58 -9.31
CA TYR A 125 5.80 -1.25 -9.92
C TYR A 125 6.04 -0.13 -8.91
N PHE A 126 6.60 0.96 -9.39
CA PHE A 126 6.50 2.26 -8.72
C PHE A 126 5.63 3.17 -9.57
N PHE A 127 4.60 3.74 -8.94
CA PHE A 127 3.62 4.62 -9.55
C PHE A 127 3.84 6.04 -9.03
N SER A 128 4.28 6.95 -9.92
CA SER A 128 4.13 8.39 -9.63
C SER A 128 2.66 8.76 -9.85
N HIS A 129 1.91 8.94 -8.77
CA HIS A 129 0.44 8.95 -8.80
C HIS A 129 -0.20 10.28 -9.21
N GLY A 130 0.55 11.39 -9.16
CA GLY A 130 0.02 12.73 -9.36
C GLY A 130 -0.93 13.22 -8.27
N GLY A 131 -1.51 14.40 -8.51
CA GLY A 131 -2.62 14.93 -7.73
C GLY A 131 -3.97 14.35 -8.15
N PRO A 132 -5.05 14.69 -7.44
CA PRO A 132 -6.42 14.25 -7.75
C PRO A 132 -6.85 14.54 -9.19
N ASP A 133 -6.34 15.61 -9.82
CA ASP A 133 -6.63 16.01 -11.21
C ASP A 133 -6.30 14.94 -12.25
N VAL A 134 -5.38 14.02 -11.94
CA VAL A 134 -4.99 12.93 -12.83
C VAL A 134 -6.18 12.12 -13.36
N MET A 135 -7.24 11.97 -12.55
CA MET A 135 -8.45 11.22 -12.92
C MET A 135 -9.17 11.78 -14.15
N TYR A 136 -9.12 13.10 -14.33
CA TYR A 136 -9.88 13.82 -15.35
C TYR A 136 -8.98 14.49 -16.39
N ASN A 137 -7.70 14.66 -16.10
CA ASN A 137 -6.74 15.32 -16.98
C ASN A 137 -6.26 14.40 -18.12
N LYS A 138 -7.16 14.08 -19.05
CA LYS A 138 -6.90 13.22 -20.22
C LYS A 138 -5.86 13.77 -21.19
N ALA A 139 -5.60 15.08 -21.14
CA ALA A 139 -4.60 15.73 -21.96
C ALA A 139 -3.18 15.56 -21.42
N HIS A 140 -3.03 15.25 -20.13
CA HIS A 140 -1.71 15.06 -19.53
C HIS A 140 -1.04 13.79 -20.07
N PRO A 141 0.23 13.82 -20.49
CA PRO A 141 0.92 12.66 -21.05
C PRO A 141 1.01 11.43 -20.13
N VAL A 142 0.87 11.61 -18.81
CA VAL A 142 0.83 10.47 -17.86
C VAL A 142 -0.44 9.62 -18.02
N TYR A 143 -1.55 10.21 -18.49
CA TYR A 143 -2.85 9.54 -18.54
C TYR A 143 -2.81 8.25 -19.37
N PRO A 144 -2.38 8.26 -20.66
CA PRO A 144 -2.24 7.02 -21.42
C PRO A 144 -1.17 6.09 -20.84
N THR A 145 -0.12 6.61 -20.19
CA THR A 145 0.91 5.78 -19.55
C THR A 145 0.32 4.94 -18.41
N LEU A 146 -0.50 5.53 -17.54
CA LEU A 146 -1.19 4.80 -16.47
C LEU A 146 -2.14 3.75 -17.04
N GLN A 147 -2.87 4.06 -18.11
CA GLN A 147 -3.73 3.10 -18.80
C GLN A 147 -2.93 1.89 -19.33
N HIS A 148 -1.76 2.12 -19.94
CA HIS A 148 -0.90 1.05 -20.43
C HIS A 148 -0.37 0.17 -19.29
N ILE A 149 0.09 0.78 -18.18
CA ILE A 149 0.58 0.01 -17.03
C ILE A 149 -0.56 -0.79 -16.39
N GLY A 150 -1.75 -0.21 -16.27
CA GLY A 150 -2.91 -0.91 -15.75
C GLY A 150 -3.37 -2.07 -16.63
N ALA A 151 -3.37 -1.91 -17.96
CA ALA A 151 -3.65 -2.99 -18.91
C ALA A 151 -2.58 -4.10 -18.86
N GLU A 152 -1.31 -3.72 -18.68
CA GLU A 152 -0.21 -4.68 -18.45
C GLU A 152 -0.48 -5.50 -17.18
N ILE A 153 -0.79 -4.84 -16.06
CA ILE A 153 -1.07 -5.51 -14.78
C ILE A 153 -2.28 -6.44 -14.86
N THR A 154 -3.40 -6.02 -15.47
CA THR A 154 -4.59 -6.87 -15.57
C THR A 154 -4.36 -8.07 -16.50
N SER A 155 -3.54 -7.93 -17.55
CA SER A 155 -3.18 -9.04 -18.45
C SER A 155 -2.41 -10.17 -17.75
N LEU A 156 -1.69 -9.85 -16.66
CA LEU A 156 -0.94 -10.82 -15.86
C LEU A 156 -1.84 -11.70 -14.98
N GLN A 157 -3.11 -11.34 -14.81
CA GLN A 157 -4.07 -12.03 -13.94
C GLN A 157 -3.52 -12.26 -12.52
N PRO A 158 -3.14 -11.18 -11.80
CA PRO A 158 -2.67 -11.29 -10.43
C PRO A 158 -3.74 -11.90 -9.54
N THR A 159 -3.34 -12.48 -8.41
CA THR A 159 -4.27 -12.97 -7.38
C THR A 159 -4.74 -11.84 -6.47
N ALA A 160 -3.93 -10.79 -6.32
CA ALA A 160 -4.23 -9.56 -5.59
C ALA A 160 -3.23 -8.44 -5.95
N VAL A 161 -3.52 -7.22 -5.51
CA VAL A 161 -2.61 -6.08 -5.54
C VAL A 161 -2.31 -5.60 -4.12
N LEU A 162 -1.03 -5.45 -3.80
CA LEU A 162 -0.53 -4.89 -2.54
C LEU A 162 0.07 -3.50 -2.81
N VAL A 163 -0.43 -2.46 -2.15
CA VAL A 163 0.00 -1.07 -2.41
C VAL A 163 0.54 -0.40 -1.15
N PHE A 164 1.73 0.18 -1.27
CA PHE A 164 2.33 1.05 -0.27
C PHE A 164 2.18 2.51 -0.71
N SER A 165 1.40 3.30 0.02
CA SER A 165 1.06 4.68 -0.38
C SER A 165 1.84 5.71 0.43
N ALA A 166 2.34 6.75 -0.24
CA ALA A 166 2.92 7.94 0.38
C ALA A 166 1.96 8.64 1.37
N HIS A 167 0.65 8.50 1.16
CA HIS A 167 -0.39 9.14 1.97
C HIS A 167 -0.72 8.37 3.26
N TRP A 168 -0.04 7.26 3.51
CA TRP A 168 -0.26 6.49 4.72
C TRP A 168 1.04 6.08 5.39
N GLN A 169 1.39 6.81 6.45
CA GLN A 169 2.43 6.41 7.39
C GLN A 169 1.83 5.79 8.64
N SER A 170 2.56 4.85 9.23
CA SER A 170 2.22 4.27 10.53
C SER A 170 2.22 5.31 11.64
N ARG A 171 1.73 4.91 12.82
CA ARG A 171 1.72 5.75 14.03
C ARG A 171 3.12 5.85 14.64
N THR A 172 3.99 4.87 14.40
CA THR A 172 5.34 4.81 14.97
C THR A 172 6.41 4.63 13.88
N PRO A 173 7.67 5.00 14.15
CA PRO A 173 8.77 4.79 13.20
C PRO A 173 9.16 3.32 12.98
N SER A 174 8.71 2.39 13.83
CA SER A 174 9.16 0.99 13.86
C SER A 174 8.05 -0.04 13.68
N SER A 175 6.83 0.40 13.35
CA SER A 175 5.71 -0.49 13.06
C SER A 175 5.06 -0.16 11.72
N ILE A 176 4.45 -1.17 11.11
CA ILE A 176 3.66 -1.06 9.88
C ILE A 176 2.20 -1.39 10.19
N LEU A 177 1.30 -0.68 9.52
CA LEU A 177 -0.13 -0.97 9.55
C LEU A 177 -0.56 -1.58 8.21
N VAL A 178 -1.36 -2.64 8.26
CA VAL A 178 -1.92 -3.29 7.07
C VAL A 178 -3.44 -3.18 7.10
N ASN A 179 -4.04 -2.75 5.98
CA ASN A 179 -5.48 -2.57 5.91
C ASN A 179 -6.17 -3.94 5.77
N SER A 180 -6.95 -4.33 6.78
CA SER A 180 -7.67 -5.61 6.83
C SER A 180 -9.16 -5.48 6.48
N ALA A 181 -9.64 -4.28 6.13
CA ALA A 181 -11.04 -4.07 5.77
C ALA A 181 -11.41 -4.85 4.51
N LEU A 182 -12.57 -5.52 4.50
CA LEU A 182 -13.10 -6.18 3.30
C LEU A 182 -13.64 -5.17 2.27
N SER A 183 -14.17 -4.04 2.76
CA SER A 183 -14.65 -2.91 1.97
C SER A 183 -14.08 -1.64 2.56
N SER A 184 -13.40 -0.84 1.72
CA SER A 184 -12.74 0.39 2.15
C SER A 184 -13.41 1.59 1.49
N PRO A 185 -14.10 2.47 2.25
CA PRO A 185 -14.57 3.74 1.68
C PRO A 185 -13.39 4.55 1.16
N LEU A 186 -13.63 5.48 0.24
CA LEU A 186 -12.56 6.37 -0.22
C LEU A 186 -12.26 7.44 0.83
N ILE A 187 -10.97 7.76 0.99
CA ILE A 187 -10.48 8.91 1.74
C ILE A 187 -10.18 10.01 0.72
N TYR A 188 -10.75 11.19 0.95
CA TYR A 188 -10.49 12.41 0.17
C TYR A 188 -9.52 13.29 0.95
N ASP A 189 -8.26 12.85 1.05
CA ASP A 189 -7.17 13.51 1.78
C ASP A 189 -6.50 14.63 0.97
N PHE A 190 -7.31 15.39 0.23
CA PHE A 190 -6.91 16.56 -0.54
C PHE A 190 -7.95 17.67 -0.38
N SER A 191 -7.57 18.90 -0.76
CA SER A 191 -8.46 20.06 -0.68
C SER A 191 -8.22 21.03 -1.83
N GLY A 192 -9.12 21.98 -2.06
CA GLY A 192 -8.97 23.02 -3.09
C GLY A 192 -9.43 22.64 -4.50
N PHE A 193 -9.89 21.39 -4.71
CA PHE A 193 -10.42 20.93 -5.99
C PHE A 193 -11.92 21.24 -6.18
N PRO A 194 -12.44 21.25 -7.43
CA PRO A 194 -13.88 21.33 -7.69
C PRO A 194 -14.70 20.20 -7.05
N LEU A 195 -15.99 20.44 -6.77
CA LEU A 195 -16.84 19.51 -6.00
C LEU A 195 -16.93 18.10 -6.59
N HIS A 196 -16.86 17.97 -7.93
CA HIS A 196 -16.98 16.66 -8.58
C HIS A 196 -15.84 15.69 -8.23
N TYR A 197 -14.68 16.19 -7.78
CA TYR A 197 -13.60 15.34 -7.28
C TYR A 197 -13.97 14.59 -6.00
N TYR A 198 -14.78 15.21 -5.12
CA TYR A 198 -15.24 14.61 -3.87
C TYR A 198 -16.49 13.73 -4.04
N SER A 199 -17.02 13.66 -5.26
CA SER A 199 -18.15 12.78 -5.61
C SER A 199 -17.70 11.55 -6.41
N ALA A 200 -16.40 11.47 -6.74
CA ALA A 200 -15.82 10.36 -7.49
C ALA A 200 -15.90 9.06 -6.68
N LEU A 201 -16.28 7.95 -7.31
CA LEU A 201 -16.32 6.64 -6.67
C LEU A 201 -15.34 5.72 -7.38
N TYR A 202 -14.78 4.77 -6.63
CA TYR A 202 -13.89 3.75 -7.16
C TYR A 202 -14.16 2.42 -6.44
N PRO A 203 -14.57 1.36 -7.16
CA PRO A 203 -14.84 0.07 -6.57
C PRO A 203 -13.54 -0.56 -6.09
N ASN A 204 -13.53 -1.03 -4.84
CA ASN A 204 -12.43 -1.82 -4.29
C ASN A 204 -12.99 -2.94 -3.41
N VAL A 205 -12.21 -4.00 -3.26
CA VAL A 205 -12.46 -5.09 -2.32
C VAL A 205 -11.13 -5.39 -1.65
N GLY A 206 -11.08 -5.35 -0.33
CA GLY A 206 -9.87 -5.70 0.42
C GLY A 206 -9.76 -7.21 0.67
N SER A 207 -8.71 -7.62 1.36
CA SER A 207 -8.48 -9.04 1.70
C SER A 207 -7.89 -9.18 3.10
N PRO A 208 -8.71 -9.54 4.11
CA PRO A 208 -8.21 -9.84 5.44
C PRO A 208 -7.18 -10.98 5.46
N SER A 209 -7.31 -11.96 4.55
CA SER A 209 -6.37 -13.07 4.44
C SER A 209 -5.01 -12.62 3.90
N LEU A 210 -4.97 -11.76 2.87
CA LEU A 210 -3.72 -11.16 2.40
C LEU A 210 -3.13 -10.24 3.47
N ALA A 211 -3.95 -9.46 4.18
CA ALA A 211 -3.48 -8.64 5.28
C ALA A 211 -2.78 -9.48 6.37
N ASN A 212 -3.34 -10.66 6.71
CA ASN A 212 -2.73 -11.61 7.66
C ASN A 212 -1.39 -12.13 7.13
N ARG A 213 -1.35 -12.49 5.84
CA ARG A 213 -0.14 -12.99 5.18
C ARG A 213 0.98 -11.95 5.19
N VAL A 214 0.66 -10.68 4.91
CA VAL A 214 1.61 -9.57 4.96
C VAL A 214 2.18 -9.42 6.37
N CYS A 215 1.34 -9.34 7.41
CA CYS A 215 1.86 -9.23 8.78
C CYS A 215 2.71 -10.42 9.21
N ALA A 216 2.38 -11.64 8.78
CA ALA A 216 3.21 -12.82 9.06
C ALA A 216 4.60 -12.71 8.43
N LEU A 217 4.68 -12.24 7.17
CA LEU A 217 5.95 -12.02 6.48
C LEU A 217 6.77 -10.91 7.16
N LEU A 218 6.17 -9.76 7.45
CA LEU A 218 6.83 -8.66 8.14
C LEU A 218 7.39 -9.10 9.51
N THR A 219 6.60 -9.82 10.30
CA THR A 219 7.02 -10.34 11.61
C THR A 219 8.20 -11.30 11.47
N SER A 220 8.21 -12.16 10.46
CA SER A 220 9.34 -13.07 10.21
C SER A 220 10.65 -12.37 9.83
N HIS A 221 10.55 -11.10 9.38
CA HIS A 221 11.66 -10.20 9.11
C HIS A 221 11.92 -9.19 10.24
N ASN A 222 11.39 -9.42 11.45
CA ASN A 222 11.52 -8.55 12.62
C ASN A 222 10.92 -7.13 12.43
N ILE A 223 9.92 -7.00 11.55
CA ILE A 223 9.15 -5.77 11.38
C ILE A 223 7.82 -5.94 12.12
N THR A 224 7.59 -5.10 13.14
CA THR A 224 6.32 -5.08 13.87
C THR A 224 5.18 -4.71 12.92
N CYS A 225 4.13 -5.53 12.89
CA CYS A 225 2.96 -5.31 12.04
C CYS A 225 1.67 -5.39 12.85
N ASP A 226 0.82 -4.38 12.70
CA ASP A 226 -0.54 -4.40 13.21
C ASP A 226 -1.53 -4.30 12.04
N GLN A 227 -2.72 -4.87 12.23
CA GLN A 227 -3.82 -4.71 11.30
C GLN A 227 -4.74 -3.58 11.73
N THR A 228 -5.35 -2.92 10.76
CA THR A 228 -6.35 -1.89 10.99
C THR A 228 -7.35 -1.84 9.85
N GLU A 229 -8.52 -1.26 10.09
CA GLU A 229 -9.48 -0.98 9.04
C GLU A 229 -9.43 0.51 8.71
N ARG A 230 -9.26 0.84 7.43
CA ARG A 230 -9.31 2.22 6.94
C ARG A 230 -9.87 2.31 5.53
N GLY A 231 -10.16 3.53 5.11
CA GLY A 231 -10.45 3.83 3.72
C GLY A 231 -9.21 3.86 2.83
N LEU A 232 -9.43 3.87 1.51
CA LEU A 232 -8.41 3.95 0.46
C LEU A 232 -8.09 5.42 0.17
N ASP A 233 -6.84 5.86 0.28
CA ASP A 233 -6.44 7.27 0.01
C ASP A 233 -6.21 7.59 -1.48
N HIS A 234 -6.23 8.88 -1.80
CA HIS A 234 -6.19 9.34 -3.19
C HIS A 234 -4.90 8.99 -3.91
N GLY A 235 -3.79 8.88 -3.17
CA GLY A 235 -2.52 8.40 -3.70
C GLY A 235 -2.60 6.99 -4.30
N VAL A 236 -3.67 6.24 -4.00
CA VAL A 236 -4.01 4.98 -4.68
C VAL A 236 -5.19 5.17 -5.62
N TRP A 237 -6.38 5.55 -5.13
CA TRP A 237 -7.61 5.44 -5.92
C TRP A 237 -7.70 6.43 -7.09
N ALA A 238 -7.03 7.59 -7.04
CA ALA A 238 -7.08 8.57 -8.13
C ALA A 238 -6.34 8.06 -9.37
N GLY A 239 -5.07 7.65 -9.21
CA GLY A 239 -4.30 7.04 -10.29
C GLY A 239 -4.90 5.71 -10.75
N PHE A 240 -5.46 4.91 -9.83
CA PHE A 240 -6.07 3.63 -10.15
C PHE A 240 -7.38 3.78 -10.94
N HIS A 241 -8.11 4.88 -10.78
CA HIS A 241 -9.25 5.17 -11.65
C HIS A 241 -8.84 5.29 -13.13
N VAL A 242 -7.60 5.71 -13.41
CA VAL A 242 -7.05 5.78 -14.77
C VAL A 242 -6.47 4.44 -15.21
N ALA A 243 -5.62 3.83 -14.39
CA ALA A 243 -4.95 2.57 -14.71
C ALA A 243 -5.95 1.39 -14.82
N PHE A 244 -6.87 1.32 -13.87
CA PHE A 244 -7.85 0.25 -13.73
C PHE A 244 -9.27 0.79 -13.85
N HIS A 245 -9.55 1.44 -14.98
CA HIS A 245 -10.84 2.09 -15.21
C HIS A 245 -12.01 1.12 -14.92
N PRO A 246 -12.95 1.46 -14.02
CA PRO A 246 -13.96 0.52 -13.51
C PRO A 246 -14.81 -0.18 -14.58
N GLU A 247 -14.97 0.45 -15.74
CA GLU A 247 -15.81 -0.08 -16.83
C GLU A 247 -15.01 -0.78 -17.94
N THR A 248 -13.76 -0.36 -18.20
CA THR A 248 -13.02 -0.76 -19.40
C THR A 248 -11.77 -1.58 -19.09
N ASN A 249 -11.23 -1.48 -17.86
CA ASN A 249 -10.12 -2.28 -17.36
C ASN A 249 -10.23 -2.50 -15.84
N PRO A 250 -11.31 -3.11 -15.33
CA PRO A 250 -11.53 -3.20 -13.88
C PRO A 250 -10.46 -4.01 -13.17
N LEU A 251 -10.01 -3.55 -12.00
CA LEU A 251 -9.20 -4.36 -11.08
C LEU A 251 -10.10 -5.36 -10.33
N SER A 252 -10.39 -6.50 -10.95
CA SER A 252 -11.30 -7.53 -10.40
C SER A 252 -10.67 -8.44 -9.34
N VAL A 253 -9.64 -7.97 -8.65
CA VAL A 253 -8.88 -8.74 -7.64
C VAL A 253 -8.78 -7.92 -6.35
N PRO A 254 -8.53 -8.55 -5.19
CA PRO A 254 -8.41 -7.81 -3.95
C PRO A 254 -7.27 -6.79 -3.97
N LEU A 255 -7.52 -5.62 -3.36
CA LEU A 255 -6.59 -4.53 -3.18
C LEU A 255 -6.34 -4.33 -1.68
N VAL A 256 -5.11 -4.58 -1.23
CA VAL A 256 -4.70 -4.33 0.15
C VAL A 256 -3.70 -3.20 0.19
N GLN A 257 -3.98 -2.22 1.04
CA GLN A 257 -3.07 -1.13 1.29
C GLN A 257 -2.19 -1.43 2.52
N VAL A 258 -0.94 -0.97 2.49
CA VAL A 258 0.02 -1.06 3.60
C VAL A 258 0.60 0.32 3.85
N SER A 259 0.84 0.66 5.11
CA SER A 259 1.48 1.92 5.48
C SER A 259 2.98 1.89 5.20
N LEU A 260 3.58 3.07 5.15
CA LEU A 260 5.00 3.29 5.30
C LEU A 260 5.39 3.38 6.78
N PHE A 261 6.68 3.35 7.09
CA PHE A 261 7.13 3.75 8.41
C PHE A 261 6.92 5.25 8.61
N ARG A 262 6.77 5.69 9.86
CA ARG A 262 6.83 7.11 10.21
C ARG A 262 8.29 7.58 10.31
N SER A 263 9.07 7.37 9.26
CA SER A 263 10.48 7.72 9.15
C SER A 263 10.84 8.06 7.69
N GLU A 264 11.97 8.74 7.48
CA GLU A 264 12.55 9.00 6.15
C GLU A 264 13.76 8.08 5.89
N ASP A 265 13.82 6.93 6.57
CA ASP A 265 14.95 6.00 6.46
C ASP A 265 14.82 5.16 5.18
N PRO A 266 15.70 5.34 4.19
CA PRO A 266 15.61 4.63 2.92
C PRO A 266 15.86 3.12 3.06
N ASP A 267 16.73 2.71 3.98
CA ASP A 267 17.09 1.31 4.19
C ASP A 267 15.96 0.56 4.92
N ALA A 268 15.30 1.22 5.88
CA ALA A 268 14.11 0.65 6.51
C ALA A 268 13.01 0.34 5.49
N HIS A 269 12.76 1.25 4.54
CA HIS A 269 11.76 1.06 3.48
C HIS A 269 12.19 0.05 2.43
N TYR A 270 13.49 -0.05 2.12
CA TYR A 270 14.01 -1.14 1.29
C TYR A 270 13.76 -2.50 1.96
N HIS A 271 14.09 -2.65 3.23
CA HIS A 271 13.87 -3.89 3.97
C HIS A 271 12.38 -4.24 4.12
N LEU A 272 11.51 -3.24 4.22
CA LEU A 272 10.05 -3.42 4.17
C LEU A 272 9.60 -4.09 2.87
N GLY A 273 10.06 -3.58 1.73
CA GLY A 273 9.79 -4.18 0.42
C GLY A 273 10.34 -5.59 0.29
N HIS A 274 11.58 -5.78 0.74
CA HIS A 274 12.25 -7.08 0.70
C HIS A 274 11.46 -8.15 1.48
N ALA A 275 10.96 -7.81 2.67
CA ALA A 275 10.20 -8.72 3.53
C ALA A 275 8.91 -9.24 2.88
N VAL A 276 8.28 -8.47 1.99
CA VAL A 276 7.05 -8.87 1.30
C VAL A 276 7.29 -9.44 -0.11
N SER A 277 8.54 -9.49 -0.57
CA SER A 277 8.89 -9.89 -1.93
C SER A 277 8.44 -11.31 -2.31
N ALA A 278 8.27 -12.21 -1.34
CA ALA A 278 7.77 -13.57 -1.55
C ALA A 278 6.34 -13.61 -2.08
N LEU A 279 5.51 -12.59 -1.80
CA LEU A 279 4.13 -12.51 -2.30
C LEU A 279 4.05 -12.48 -3.83
N ARG A 280 5.13 -12.07 -4.49
CA ARG A 280 5.23 -12.08 -5.95
C ARG A 280 5.18 -13.49 -6.54
N ASP A 281 5.68 -14.50 -5.82
CA ASP A 281 5.56 -15.91 -6.19
C ASP A 281 4.15 -16.46 -5.89
N GLU A 282 3.40 -15.79 -5.02
CA GLU A 282 2.00 -16.09 -4.68
C GLU A 282 1.00 -15.42 -5.64
N GLY A 283 1.50 -14.75 -6.69
CA GLY A 283 0.70 -14.08 -7.70
C GLY A 283 0.27 -12.66 -7.34
N VAL A 284 0.83 -12.06 -6.30
CA VAL A 284 0.51 -10.69 -5.87
C VAL A 284 1.38 -9.68 -6.61
N VAL A 285 0.77 -8.68 -7.25
CA VAL A 285 1.49 -7.52 -7.78
C VAL A 285 1.71 -6.52 -6.65
N ILE A 286 2.95 -6.05 -6.48
CA ILE A 286 3.33 -5.07 -5.47
C ILE A 286 3.51 -3.71 -6.15
N ILE A 287 2.94 -2.66 -5.56
CA ILE A 287 3.01 -1.29 -6.08
C ILE A 287 3.44 -0.34 -4.97
N GLY A 288 4.51 0.41 -5.19
CA GLY A 288 4.82 1.62 -4.42
C GLY A 288 4.17 2.83 -5.08
N ALA A 289 3.21 3.48 -4.43
CA ALA A 289 2.52 4.65 -4.94
C ALA A 289 3.01 5.93 -4.23
N GLY A 290 3.69 6.80 -4.98
CA GLY A 290 4.30 8.04 -4.50
C GLY A 290 4.54 9.00 -5.64
N MET A 291 5.68 9.70 -5.66
CA MET A 291 6.10 10.59 -6.75
C MET A 291 7.64 10.60 -6.84
N SER A 292 8.19 10.57 -8.06
CA SER A 292 9.65 10.65 -8.24
C SER A 292 10.26 11.98 -7.80
N VAL A 293 9.54 13.10 -7.99
CA VAL A 293 9.85 14.42 -7.43
C VAL A 293 8.55 15.07 -6.99
N HIS A 294 8.50 15.61 -5.78
CA HIS A 294 7.29 16.15 -5.18
C HIS A 294 7.58 17.33 -4.25
N ASN A 295 7.52 18.54 -4.81
CA ASN A 295 7.62 19.76 -4.02
C ASN A 295 6.46 20.72 -4.28
N LEU A 296 5.48 20.68 -3.38
CA LEU A 296 4.30 21.53 -3.41
C LEU A 296 4.61 23.01 -3.16
N TYR A 297 5.72 23.36 -2.48
CA TYR A 297 6.09 24.76 -2.25
C TYR A 297 6.42 25.51 -3.55
N HIS A 298 6.75 24.78 -4.61
CA HIS A 298 7.11 25.34 -5.91
C HIS A 298 6.10 24.93 -7.02
N MET A 299 4.90 24.47 -6.65
CA MET A 299 3.87 24.06 -7.63
C MET A 299 3.46 25.21 -8.56
N ASP A 300 3.48 26.46 -8.07
CA ASP A 300 3.14 27.65 -8.85
C ASP A 300 4.30 28.20 -9.69
N SER A 301 5.44 27.49 -9.79
CA SER A 301 6.61 27.94 -10.54
C SER A 301 6.45 27.88 -12.07
N GLY A 302 5.29 27.44 -12.56
CA GLY A 302 4.99 27.31 -13.99
C GLY A 302 5.40 25.95 -14.57
N PRO A 303 5.21 25.75 -15.88
CA PRO A 303 5.37 24.44 -16.51
C PRO A 303 6.83 24.04 -16.79
N GLU A 304 7.75 25.01 -16.82
CA GLU A 304 9.17 24.74 -17.08
C GLU A 304 9.77 23.95 -15.92
N SER A 305 10.42 22.83 -16.23
CA SER A 305 11.01 21.94 -15.24
C SER A 305 12.09 22.68 -14.44
N LEU A 306 11.96 22.66 -13.11
CA LEU A 306 12.96 23.22 -12.22
C LEU A 306 14.25 22.38 -12.27
N PRO A 307 15.45 22.97 -12.14
CA PRO A 307 16.71 22.24 -12.27
C PRO A 307 16.84 21.05 -11.30
N TYR A 308 16.38 21.20 -10.06
CA TYR A 308 16.40 20.09 -9.09
C TYR A 308 15.43 18.96 -9.47
N ALA A 309 14.32 19.26 -10.15
CA ALA A 309 13.37 18.24 -10.57
C ALA A 309 13.95 17.37 -11.69
N VAL A 310 14.66 18.00 -12.63
CA VAL A 310 15.40 17.30 -13.68
C VAL A 310 16.52 16.45 -13.06
N SER A 311 17.39 17.10 -12.28
CA SER A 311 18.57 16.49 -11.65
C SER A 311 18.22 15.30 -10.74
N PHE A 312 17.19 15.44 -9.92
CA PHE A 312 16.79 14.38 -8.98
C PHE A 312 16.10 13.21 -9.68
N ASP A 313 15.24 13.45 -10.67
CA ASP A 313 14.59 12.38 -11.43
C ASP A 313 15.60 11.55 -12.25
N ASP A 314 16.62 12.20 -12.84
CA ASP A 314 17.70 11.50 -13.53
C ASP A 314 18.54 10.65 -12.57
N ALA A 315 18.89 11.18 -11.39
CA ALA A 315 19.60 10.43 -10.37
C ALA A 315 18.78 9.26 -9.81
N LEU A 316 17.46 9.42 -9.66
CA LEU A 316 16.56 8.36 -9.26
C LEU A 316 16.55 7.23 -10.31
N LYS A 317 16.49 7.58 -11.59
CA LYS A 317 16.57 6.60 -12.69
C LYS A 317 17.86 5.80 -12.62
N GLU A 318 19.00 6.47 -12.45
CA GLU A 318 20.30 5.81 -12.31
C GLU A 318 20.33 4.85 -11.12
N ALA A 319 19.83 5.27 -9.95
CA ALA A 319 19.77 4.43 -8.76
C ALA A 319 18.84 3.22 -8.95
N VAL A 320 17.66 3.40 -9.54
CA VAL A 320 16.68 2.34 -9.77
C VAL A 320 17.17 1.30 -10.79
N GLU A 321 17.84 1.73 -11.86
CA GLU A 321 18.35 0.86 -12.93
C GLU A 321 19.78 0.35 -12.66
N SER A 322 20.35 0.68 -11.49
CA SER A 322 21.64 0.17 -11.05
C SER A 322 21.66 -1.35 -10.94
N LYS A 323 22.86 -1.94 -10.98
CA LYS A 323 23.04 -3.37 -10.73
C LYS A 323 22.49 -3.74 -9.35
N VAL A 324 22.02 -4.99 -9.23
CA VAL A 324 21.34 -5.49 -8.03
C VAL A 324 22.16 -5.25 -6.76
N ASP A 325 23.46 -5.51 -6.80
CA ASP A 325 24.42 -5.41 -5.69
C ASP A 325 24.77 -3.97 -5.28
N GLU A 326 24.63 -3.01 -6.19
CA GLU A 326 24.92 -1.58 -5.95
C GLU A 326 23.66 -0.77 -5.62
N ARG A 327 22.48 -1.27 -6.03
CA ARG A 327 21.22 -0.52 -6.05
C ARG A 327 20.73 -0.06 -4.67
N GLN A 328 20.86 -0.87 -3.62
CA GLN A 328 20.42 -0.43 -2.29
C GLN A 328 21.22 0.80 -1.82
N GLU A 329 22.55 0.76 -1.96
CA GLU A 329 23.42 1.88 -1.59
C GLU A 329 23.13 3.10 -2.46
N ASN A 330 22.97 2.94 -3.78
CA ASN A 330 22.65 4.05 -4.68
C ASN A 330 21.30 4.70 -4.32
N MET A 331 20.29 3.91 -3.96
CA MET A 331 19.02 4.42 -3.45
C MET A 331 19.22 5.17 -2.12
N ALA A 332 20.00 4.65 -1.16
CA ALA A 332 20.26 5.34 0.09
C ALA A 332 21.01 6.67 -0.09
N GLN A 333 21.94 6.73 -1.05
CA GLN A 333 22.67 7.95 -1.41
C GLN A 333 21.78 9.00 -2.08
N LEU A 334 20.72 8.61 -2.78
CA LEU A 334 19.74 9.52 -3.37
C LEU A 334 19.17 10.48 -2.31
N CYS A 335 18.84 9.97 -1.12
CA CYS A 335 18.31 10.75 0.01
C CYS A 335 19.33 11.73 0.61
N ARG A 336 20.63 11.58 0.31
CA ARG A 336 21.72 12.42 0.82
C ARG A 336 22.18 13.48 -0.18
N ARG A 337 21.61 13.50 -1.39
CA ARG A 337 21.99 14.47 -2.42
C ARG A 337 21.70 15.91 -1.98
N PRO A 338 22.50 16.90 -2.42
CA PRO A 338 22.26 18.31 -2.08
C PRO A 338 20.89 18.84 -2.53
N ASP A 339 20.35 18.30 -3.62
CA ASP A 339 19.05 18.67 -4.18
C ASP A 339 17.87 17.85 -3.60
N ALA A 340 18.13 16.86 -2.74
CA ALA A 340 17.10 15.93 -2.26
C ALA A 340 15.98 16.63 -1.50
N LYS A 341 16.30 17.58 -0.60
CA LYS A 341 15.28 18.36 0.14
C LYS A 341 14.57 19.42 -0.71
N GLN A 342 15.13 19.78 -1.87
CA GLN A 342 14.39 20.59 -2.85
C GLN A 342 13.43 19.73 -3.66
N ALA A 343 13.84 18.52 -4.05
CA ALA A 343 12.98 17.57 -4.73
C ALA A 343 11.84 17.06 -3.84
N HIS A 344 12.14 16.86 -2.56
CA HIS A 344 11.28 16.25 -1.55
C HIS A 344 11.49 16.97 -0.21
N PRO A 345 10.73 18.04 0.11
CA PRO A 345 10.80 18.70 1.41
C PRO A 345 10.62 17.70 2.57
N TRP A 346 9.72 16.75 2.34
CA TRP A 346 9.60 15.50 3.07
C TRP A 346 9.74 14.32 2.11
N MET A 347 10.36 13.25 2.57
CA MET A 347 10.68 12.08 1.74
C MET A 347 9.53 11.08 1.61
N ASP A 348 8.35 11.39 2.16
CA ASP A 348 7.18 10.49 2.18
C ASP A 348 6.79 9.98 0.78
N HIS A 349 6.79 10.84 -0.24
CA HIS A 349 6.48 10.47 -1.62
C HIS A 349 7.60 9.72 -2.33
N LEU A 350 8.83 9.77 -1.80
CA LEU A 350 9.96 9.01 -2.29
C LEU A 350 10.02 7.61 -1.66
N MET A 351 9.66 7.43 -0.39
CA MET A 351 9.77 6.14 0.31
C MET A 351 9.10 4.96 -0.43
N PRO A 352 7.95 5.09 -1.13
CA PRO A 352 7.37 4.00 -1.89
C PRO A 352 8.28 3.41 -2.99
N VAL A 353 9.20 4.20 -3.60
CA VAL A 353 10.15 3.62 -4.57
C VAL A 353 11.20 2.76 -3.87
N HIS A 354 11.59 3.09 -2.64
CA HIS A 354 12.49 2.23 -1.85
C HIS A 354 11.82 0.90 -1.50
N VAL A 355 10.53 0.91 -1.17
CA VAL A 355 9.74 -0.32 -0.99
C VAL A 355 9.68 -1.12 -2.29
N ALA A 356 9.42 -0.47 -3.43
CA ALA A 356 9.35 -1.15 -4.72
C ALA A 356 10.71 -1.80 -5.09
N VAL A 357 11.81 -1.09 -4.88
CA VAL A 357 13.18 -1.59 -5.12
C VAL A 357 13.52 -2.75 -4.18
N GLY A 358 13.13 -2.69 -2.91
CA GLY A 358 13.32 -3.81 -1.98
C GLY A 358 12.52 -5.05 -2.38
N ALA A 359 11.26 -4.86 -2.82
CA ALA A 359 10.40 -5.95 -3.27
C ALA A 359 10.84 -6.56 -4.62
N ALA A 360 11.60 -5.80 -5.42
CA ALA A 360 12.16 -6.26 -6.69
C ALA A 360 13.12 -7.44 -6.52
N GLY A 361 13.84 -7.52 -5.40
CA GLY A 361 14.91 -8.51 -5.23
C GLY A 361 15.93 -8.41 -6.36
N ASP A 362 16.18 -9.52 -7.05
CA ASP A 362 17.20 -9.60 -8.11
C ASP A 362 16.75 -9.02 -9.46
N ASP A 363 15.49 -8.59 -9.59
CA ASP A 363 15.01 -8.01 -10.84
C ASP A 363 15.57 -6.61 -11.06
N ILE A 364 16.16 -6.37 -12.24
CA ILE A 364 16.62 -5.04 -12.64
C ILE A 364 15.42 -4.11 -12.86
N GLY A 365 15.53 -2.88 -12.35
CA GLY A 365 14.54 -1.83 -12.57
C GLY A 365 14.58 -1.31 -13.99
N LYS A 366 13.43 -0.89 -14.51
CA LYS A 366 13.29 -0.22 -15.80
C LYS A 366 12.37 0.98 -15.65
N GLN A 367 12.82 2.16 -16.07
CA GLN A 367 11.95 3.30 -16.27
C GLN A 367 11.06 3.03 -17.48
N LEU A 368 9.75 2.93 -17.24
CA LEU A 368 8.76 2.77 -18.30
C LEU A 368 8.50 4.09 -19.02
N TRP A 369 8.47 5.18 -18.23
CA TRP A 369 8.18 6.52 -18.70
C TRP A 369 8.56 7.54 -17.62
N THR A 370 8.87 8.78 -18.01
CA THR A 370 8.95 9.94 -17.10
C THR A 370 8.62 11.21 -17.87
N MET A 371 8.19 12.23 -17.14
CA MET A 371 8.09 13.61 -17.58
C MET A 371 8.43 14.50 -16.39
N LYS A 372 9.27 15.51 -16.63
CA LYS A 372 9.60 16.55 -15.63
C LYS A 372 8.81 17.80 -15.96
N GLU A 373 8.12 18.38 -15.00
CA GLU A 373 7.36 19.62 -15.20
C GLU A 373 7.30 20.42 -13.90
N GLY A 374 7.58 21.72 -13.98
CA GLY A 374 7.66 22.56 -12.79
C GLY A 374 8.50 21.92 -11.67
N SER A 375 7.86 21.72 -10.52
CA SER A 375 8.44 21.13 -9.32
C SER A 375 8.17 19.62 -9.16
N PHE A 376 7.72 18.94 -10.21
CA PHE A 376 7.37 17.52 -10.20
C PHE A 376 8.12 16.72 -11.27
N ALA A 377 8.17 15.41 -11.04
CA ALA A 377 8.54 14.42 -12.04
C ALA A 377 7.67 13.18 -11.87
N TRP A 378 7.39 12.50 -12.97
CA TRP A 378 6.37 11.46 -13.06
C TRP A 378 6.91 10.08 -13.45
N ALA A 379 8.15 9.77 -13.07
CA ALA A 379 8.75 8.49 -13.42
C ALA A 379 7.90 7.31 -12.95
N GLN A 380 7.70 6.36 -13.87
CA GLN A 380 7.03 5.09 -13.65
C GLN A 380 8.09 4.00 -13.81
N TYR A 381 8.23 3.13 -12.81
CA TYR A 381 9.22 2.05 -12.87
C TYR A 381 8.54 0.68 -12.79
N ARG A 382 9.17 -0.30 -13.44
CA ARG A 382 8.83 -1.72 -13.30
C ARG A 382 10.08 -2.52 -12.98
N PHE A 383 9.91 -3.52 -12.13
CA PHE A 383 10.89 -4.55 -11.84
C PHE A 383 10.32 -5.91 -12.21
N GLY A 384 11.12 -6.72 -12.89
CA GLY A 384 10.72 -8.03 -13.38
C GLY A 384 10.24 -7.99 -14.83
N SER A 385 10.25 -9.17 -15.44
CA SER A 385 9.79 -9.34 -16.81
C SER A 385 8.28 -9.55 -16.87
N VAL A 386 7.66 -9.00 -17.91
CA VAL A 386 6.28 -9.28 -18.27
C VAL A 386 6.32 -10.14 -19.53
N PRO A 387 5.59 -11.26 -19.59
CA PRO A 387 5.49 -12.06 -20.81
C PRO A 387 5.08 -11.16 -21.98
N LYS A 388 5.77 -11.28 -23.12
CA LYS A 388 5.34 -10.59 -24.33
C LYS A 388 3.97 -11.15 -24.71
N SER A 389 2.98 -10.27 -24.83
CA SER A 389 1.63 -10.59 -25.29
C SER A 389 1.59 -10.98 -26.76
#